data_AF-A0A969EXE1-F1
#
_entry.id   AF-A0A969EXE1-F1
#
_cell.length_a   1.000
_cell.length_b   1.000
_cell.length_c   1.000
_cell.angle_alpha   90.00
_cell.angle_beta   90.00
_cell.angle_gamma   90.00
#
_symmetry.space_group_name_H-M   'P 1'
#
loop_
_entity.id
_entity.type
_entity.pdbx_description
1 polymer ?
#
loop_
_entity_poly.entity_id
_entity_poly.type
_entity_poly.pdbx_seq_one_letter_code
_entity_poly.pdbx_strand_id
1 'polypeptide(L)'
;MELVVSDGTGRSLNDGVIPRSAGKTGTAEVPGGADNALFVGYAPAKNPQIAVAVVVERGGYGAQSAVPIVHEVYKAYFSQEKSKSKPKGIQAKSPSNGTVARR
;
A
#
# COMPACT_ATOMS: atom_id res chain seq x y z
N MET A 1 -11.57 0.73 12.78
CA MET A 1 -10.18 0.24 12.82
C MET A 1 -9.15 1.25 12.29
N GLU A 2 -9.56 2.34 11.64
CA GLU A 2 -8.62 3.35 11.11
C GLU A 2 -7.72 4.00 12.18
N LEU A 3 -8.22 4.22 13.41
CA LEU A 3 -7.46 4.90 14.46
C LEU A 3 -6.14 4.20 14.81
N VAL A 4 -6.06 2.88 14.70
CA VAL A 4 -4.83 2.12 14.93
C VAL A 4 -3.75 2.49 13.91
N VAL A 5 -4.16 2.80 12.67
CA VAL A 5 -3.28 3.22 11.59
C VAL A 5 -3.05 4.73 11.61
N SER A 6 -4.01 5.55 12.03
CA SER A 6 -3.79 7.00 12.05
C SER A 6 -3.01 7.49 13.27
N ASP A 7 -3.16 6.85 14.42
CA ASP A 7 -2.59 7.32 15.70
C ASP A 7 -2.14 6.18 16.64
N GLY A 8 -2.29 4.92 16.23
CA GLY A 8 -1.99 3.77 17.07
C GLY A 8 -0.72 3.00 16.67
N THR A 9 -0.71 1.72 17.05
CA THR A 9 0.40 0.79 16.83
C THR A 9 0.68 0.47 15.37
N GLY A 10 -0.23 0.80 14.45
CA GLY A 10 -0.07 0.65 13.01
C GLY A 10 0.34 1.92 12.28
N ARG A 11 0.75 2.98 12.99
CA ARG A 11 0.98 4.32 12.42
C ARG A 11 1.99 4.40 11.29
N SER A 12 2.92 3.45 11.17
CA SER A 12 3.88 3.40 10.06
C SER A 12 3.22 3.14 8.71
N LEU A 13 1.98 2.65 8.66
CA LEU A 13 1.19 2.53 7.43
C LEU A 13 0.58 3.88 6.97
N ASN A 14 0.66 4.94 7.78
CA ASN A 14 0.16 6.28 7.46
C ASN A 14 1.31 7.20 7.00
N ASP A 15 2.06 6.75 6.00
CA ASP A 15 3.26 7.43 5.47
C ASP A 15 2.99 8.28 4.21
N GLY A 16 1.75 8.24 3.68
CA GLY A 16 1.34 8.93 2.46
C GLY A 16 1.75 8.24 1.16
N VAL A 17 2.49 7.12 1.21
CA VAL A 17 2.88 6.34 0.03
C VAL A 17 1.75 5.41 -0.40
N ILE A 18 1.08 4.79 0.59
CA ILE A 18 -0.09 3.92 0.37
C ILE A 18 -1.40 4.66 0.68
N PRO A 19 -2.53 4.25 0.08
CA PRO A 19 -3.84 4.77 0.47
C PRO A 19 -4.10 4.54 1.96
N ARG A 20 -4.79 5.49 2.60
CA ARG A 20 -5.17 5.39 4.02
C ARG A 20 -5.85 4.05 4.26
N SER A 21 -5.30 3.26 5.18
CA SER A 21 -5.71 1.90 5.48
C SER A 21 -6.32 1.81 6.88
N ALA A 22 -6.97 0.67 7.17
CA ALA A 22 -7.51 0.35 8.48
C ALA A 22 -7.06 -1.05 8.89
N GLY A 23 -6.79 -1.27 10.18
CA GLY A 23 -6.40 -2.59 10.65
C GLY A 23 -6.16 -2.65 12.15
N LYS A 24 -5.65 -3.79 12.61
CA LYS A 24 -5.31 -4.02 14.00
C LYS A 24 -4.04 -4.84 14.12
N THR A 25 -3.15 -4.44 15.01
CA THR A 25 -2.00 -5.24 15.44
C THR A 25 -2.40 -6.25 16.50
N GLY A 26 -1.75 -7.41 16.47
CA GLY A 26 -1.79 -8.40 17.54
C GLY A 26 -0.40 -8.94 17.87
N THR A 27 -0.29 -9.53 19.05
CA THR A 27 0.84 -10.33 19.51
C THR A 27 0.21 -11.58 20.13
N ALA A 28 0.66 -12.76 19.73
CA ALA A 28 0.18 -14.02 20.30
C ALA A 28 1.32 -14.70 21.04
N GLU A 29 1.15 -14.85 22.35
CA GLU A 29 2.16 -15.40 23.23
C GLU A 29 2.49 -16.85 22.88
N VAL A 30 3.77 -17.19 22.89
CA VAL A 30 4.26 -18.55 22.66
C VAL A 30 5.09 -18.99 23.87
N PRO A 31 4.64 -20.00 24.65
CA PRO A 31 5.40 -20.48 25.79
C PRO A 31 6.81 -20.92 25.40
N GLY A 32 7.82 -20.40 26.09
CA GLY A 32 9.22 -20.78 25.87
C GLY A 32 9.84 -20.21 24.58
N GLY A 33 9.27 -19.16 23.99
CA GLY A 33 9.81 -18.53 22.79
C GLY A 33 9.43 -17.07 22.65
N ALA A 34 9.86 -16.45 21.55
CA ALA A 34 9.34 -15.16 21.13
C ALA A 34 7.89 -15.31 20.64
N ASP A 35 7.07 -14.32 20.94
CA ASP A 35 5.67 -14.27 20.53
C ASP A 35 5.53 -14.24 18.99
N ASN A 36 4.35 -14.61 18.50
CA ASN A 36 4.00 -14.40 17.10
C ASN A 36 3.52 -12.97 16.89
N ALA A 37 3.99 -12.33 15.81
CA ALA A 37 3.56 -11.00 15.43
C ALA A 37 2.38 -11.09 14.45
N LEU A 38 1.30 -10.34 14.70
CA LEU A 38 0.09 -10.39 13.89
C LEU A 38 -0.32 -9.01 13.40
N PHE A 39 -0.89 -8.97 12.20
CA PHE A 39 -1.67 -7.85 11.71
C PHE A 39 -2.83 -8.33 10.83
N VAL A 40 -3.99 -7.69 10.95
CA VAL A 40 -5.09 -7.84 9.99
C VAL A 40 -5.62 -6.47 9.61
N GLY A 41 -5.88 -6.24 8.32
CA GLY A 41 -6.42 -4.97 7.86
C GLY A 41 -6.83 -4.98 6.39
N TYR A 42 -7.29 -3.83 5.94
CA TYR A 42 -7.70 -3.59 4.57
C TYR A 42 -7.37 -2.17 4.11
N ALA A 43 -7.28 -1.99 2.80
CA ALA A 43 -7.00 -0.71 2.16
C ALA A 43 -7.71 -0.60 0.79
N PRO A 44 -8.10 0.63 0.36
CA PRO A 44 -8.26 1.85 1.16
C PRO A 44 -9.35 1.71 2.25
N ALA A 45 -9.32 2.55 3.28
CA ALA A 45 -10.24 2.43 4.41
C ALA A 45 -11.70 2.78 4.05
N LYS A 46 -11.90 3.76 3.17
CA LYS A 46 -13.24 4.22 2.75
C LYS A 46 -13.91 3.32 1.70
N ASN A 47 -13.14 2.81 0.74
CA ASN A 47 -13.62 1.92 -0.32
C ASN A 47 -12.64 0.75 -0.48
N PRO A 48 -12.74 -0.30 0.36
CA PRO A 48 -11.74 -1.36 0.44
C PRO A 48 -11.58 -2.13 -0.87
N GLN A 49 -10.34 -2.38 -1.27
CA GLN A 49 -9.99 -3.11 -2.50
C GLN A 49 -9.17 -4.37 -2.22
N ILE A 50 -8.39 -4.37 -1.13
CA ILE A 50 -7.58 -5.49 -0.69
C ILE A 50 -7.65 -5.63 0.83
N ALA A 51 -7.70 -6.87 1.32
CA ALA A 51 -7.54 -7.22 2.72
C ALA A 51 -6.31 -8.12 2.89
N VAL A 52 -5.56 -7.92 3.97
CA VAL A 52 -4.32 -8.64 4.27
C VAL A 52 -4.34 -9.08 5.72
N ALA A 53 -3.97 -10.35 5.96
CA ALA A 53 -3.64 -10.88 7.26
C ALA A 53 -2.20 -11.41 7.22
N VAL A 54 -1.38 -10.97 8.18
CA VAL A 54 0.01 -11.39 8.33
C VAL A 54 0.20 -12.01 9.70
N VAL A 55 0.84 -13.18 9.71
CA VAL A 55 1.39 -13.82 10.91
C VAL A 55 2.86 -14.05 10.66
N VAL A 56 3.69 -13.57 11.58
CA VAL A 56 5.13 -13.85 11.59
C VAL A 56 5.40 -14.72 12.82
N GLU A 57 5.71 -16.00 12.56
CA GLU A 57 6.06 -16.94 13.62
C GLU A 57 7.31 -16.46 14.35
N ARG A 58 7.26 -16.43 15.69
CA ARG A 58 8.33 -15.92 16.55
C ARG A 58 8.80 -14.50 16.19
N GLY A 59 7.92 -13.72 15.58
CA GLY A 59 8.18 -12.36 15.10
C GLY A 59 8.10 -11.27 16.17
N GLY A 60 7.78 -11.62 17.43
CA GLY A 60 7.58 -10.66 18.51
C GLY A 60 6.30 -9.84 18.33
N TYR A 61 6.43 -8.52 18.25
CA TYR A 61 5.28 -7.60 18.25
C TYR A 61 4.76 -7.31 16.84
N GLY A 62 3.43 -7.34 16.68
CA GLY A 62 2.74 -7.02 15.41
C GLY A 62 3.20 -5.71 14.77
N ALA A 63 3.37 -4.65 15.59
CA ALA A 63 3.81 -3.33 15.13
C ALA A 63 5.22 -3.33 14.53
N GLN A 64 6.11 -4.20 15.00
CA GLN A 64 7.51 -4.23 14.59
C GLN A 64 7.74 -5.13 13.38
N SER A 65 7.06 -6.28 13.33
CA SER A 65 7.35 -7.31 12.33
C SER A 65 6.24 -7.46 11.29
N ALA A 66 4.97 -7.52 11.70
CA ALA A 66 3.87 -7.74 10.77
C ALA A 66 3.49 -6.48 9.98
N VAL A 67 3.51 -5.31 10.62
CA VAL A 67 3.13 -4.04 9.98
C VAL A 67 4.04 -3.65 8.80
N PRO A 68 5.39 -3.75 8.88
CA PRO A 68 6.24 -3.46 7.71
C PRO A 68 5.99 -4.40 6.52
N ILE A 69 5.64 -5.66 6.76
CA ILE A 69 5.29 -6.61 5.69
C ILE A 69 4.00 -6.17 5.00
N VAL A 70 2.97 -5.81 5.77
CA VAL A 70 1.71 -5.28 5.25
C VAL A 70 1.95 -4.03 4.40
N HIS A 71 2.87 -3.16 4.84
CA HIS A 71 3.23 -1.96 4.09
C HIS A 71 3.74 -2.29 2.69
N GLU A 72 4.68 -3.23 2.57
CA GLU A 72 5.22 -3.63 1.27
C GLU A 72 4.18 -4.32 0.39
N VAL A 73 3.27 -5.12 0.96
CA VAL A 73 2.14 -5.72 0.23
C VAL A 73 1.23 -4.64 -0.36
N TYR A 74 0.83 -3.65 0.45
CA TYR A 74 0.00 -2.55 -0.05
C TYR A 74 0.73 -1.68 -1.08
N LYS A 75 2.01 -1.37 -0.86
CA LYS A 75 2.84 -0.66 -1.86
C LYS A 75 2.84 -1.40 -3.19
N ALA A 76 3.10 -2.71 -3.17
CA ALA A 76 3.12 -3.54 -4.36
C ALA A 76 1.77 -3.53 -5.07
N TYR A 77 0.67 -3.73 -4.34
CA TYR A 77 -0.68 -3.76 -4.91
C TYR A 77 -1.08 -2.43 -5.58
N PHE A 78 -0.94 -1.30 -4.89
CA PHE A 78 -1.35 0.00 -5.41
C PHE A 78 -0.37 0.63 -6.41
N SER A 79 0.87 0.15 -6.48
CA SER A 79 1.82 0.55 -7.53
C SER A 79 1.41 -0.01 -8.91
N GLN A 80 0.83 -1.21 -8.94
CA GLN A 80 0.37 -1.84 -10.18
C GLN A 80 -0.85 -1.11 -10.77
N GLU A 81 -1.77 -0.63 -9.93
CA GLU A 81 -2.96 0.11 -10.39
C GLU A 81 -2.61 1.47 -11.02
N LYS A 82 -1.55 2.13 -10.53
CA LYS A 82 -1.01 3.35 -11.18
C LYS A 82 -0.45 3.06 -12.58
N SER A 83 0.08 1.86 -12.82
CA SER A 83 0.64 1.49 -14.13
C SER A 83 -0.46 1.18 -15.17
N LYS A 84 -1.60 0.62 -14.74
CA LYS A 84 -2.73 0.28 -15.62
C LYS A 84 -3.58 1.48 -16.03
N SER A 85 -3.58 2.54 -15.22
CA SER A 85 -4.42 3.74 -15.43
C SER A 85 -3.76 4.82 -16.32
N LYS A 86 -2.53 4.62 -16.82
CA LYS A 86 -1.90 5.54 -17.78
C LYS A 86 -2.47 5.27 -19.19
N PRO A 87 -3.20 6.21 -19.82
CA PRO A 87 -3.72 5.97 -21.17
C PRO A 87 -2.57 5.84 -22.17
N LYS A 88 -2.61 4.81 -23.02
CA LYS A 88 -1.81 4.73 -24.24
C LYS A 88 -2.32 5.78 -25.24
N GLY A 89 -1.69 6.95 -25.28
CA GLY A 89 -1.86 7.95 -26.34
C GLY A 89 -1.10 9.24 -26.00
N ILE A 90 -0.37 9.93 -26.87
CA ILE A 90 -0.19 9.92 -28.34
C ILE A 90 1.21 10.53 -28.62
N GLN A 91 1.99 10.00 -29.58
CA GLN A 91 2.98 10.80 -30.33
C GLN A 91 2.94 10.40 -31.82
N ALA A 92 1.90 10.84 -32.52
CA ALA A 92 1.99 11.01 -33.97
C ALA A 92 2.44 12.46 -34.21
N LYS A 93 3.67 12.65 -34.69
CA LYS A 93 4.19 13.93 -35.14
C LYS A 93 3.27 14.48 -36.24
N SER A 94 2.62 15.61 -36.00
CA SER A 94 2.04 16.43 -37.07
C SER A 94 3.18 17.24 -37.69
N PRO A 95 3.49 17.10 -39.00
CA PRO A 95 4.53 17.91 -39.62
C PRO A 95 4.13 19.37 -39.64
N SER A 96 5.07 20.20 -39.17
CA SER A 96 5.04 21.65 -39.13
C SER A 96 4.73 22.29 -40.49
N ASN A 97 3.82 23.27 -40.47
CA ASN A 97 3.57 24.21 -41.57
C ASN A 97 4.87 24.82 -42.11
N GLY A 98 5.11 24.67 -43.41
CA GLY A 98 6.18 25.32 -44.15
C GLY A 98 5.67 26.04 -45.42
N THR A 99 5.64 27.37 -45.33
CA THR A 99 6.02 28.34 -46.38
C THR A 99 5.29 28.39 -47.74
N VAL A 100 4.43 29.41 -47.85
CA VAL A 100 4.18 30.38 -48.95
C VAL A 100 4.93 30.19 -50.29
N ALA A 101 4.19 30.17 -51.41
CA ALA A 101 4.65 30.79 -52.66
C ALA A 101 3.44 31.33 -53.47
N ARG A 102 3.41 32.65 -53.62
CA ARG A 102 2.52 33.40 -54.53
C ARG A 102 2.89 33.07 -55.99
N ARG A 103 1.90 32.81 -56.85
CA ARG A 103 1.78 33.31 -58.23
C ARG A 103 0.31 33.35 -58.62
#